data_AF-A0A424TJQ4-F1
#
_entry.id   AF-A0A424TJQ4-F1
#
_cell.length_a   1.000
_cell.length_b   1.000
_cell.length_c   1.000
_cell.angle_alpha   90.00
_cell.angle_beta   90.00
_cell.angle_gamma   90.00
#
_symmetry.space_group_name_H-M   'P 1'
#
loop_
_entity.id
_entity.type
_entity.pdbx_description
1 polymer ?
#
loop_
_entity_poly.entity_id
_entity_poly.type
_entity_poly.pdbx_seq_one_letter_code
_entity_poly.pdbx_strand_id
1 'polypeptide(L)'
;MSDELKNVLLQSNKITDSEKWDAEYDSLPVVIAESTVTLDGALSKLDEVGGYGYIATWRKNLFAFNTKLLSKRCGLIDENGNLLKAARVPKN
;
A
#
# COMPACT_ATOMS: atom_id res chain seq x y z
N MET A 1 -2.28 -11.37 -13.80
CA MET A 1 -3.66 -11.20 -13.31
C MET A 1 -3.63 -10.75 -11.85
N SER A 2 -3.23 -9.49 -11.63
CA SER A 2 -3.28 -8.79 -10.32
C SER A 2 -3.70 -7.33 -10.54
N ASP A 3 -4.49 -7.09 -11.59
CA ASP A 3 -4.88 -5.74 -12.02
C ASP A 3 -6.25 -5.33 -11.47
N GLU A 4 -7.01 -6.24 -10.86
CA GLU A 4 -8.33 -5.90 -10.28
C GLU A 4 -8.17 -4.91 -9.13
N LEU A 5 -7.25 -5.17 -8.19
CA LEU A 5 -7.03 -4.28 -7.05
C LEU A 5 -6.44 -2.95 -7.53
N LYS A 6 -5.49 -2.98 -8.47
CA LYS A 6 -4.91 -1.78 -9.09
C LYS A 6 -5.98 -0.92 -9.77
N ASN A 7 -6.83 -1.53 -10.59
CA ASN A 7 -7.90 -0.81 -11.30
C ASN A 7 -8.91 -0.18 -10.34
N VAL A 8 -9.26 -0.87 -9.23
CA VAL A 8 -10.16 -0.31 -8.21
C VAL A 8 -9.48 0.82 -7.44
N LEU A 9 -8.19 0.68 -7.08
CA LEU A 9 -7.42 1.76 -6.44
C LEU A 9 -7.35 3.01 -7.32
N LEU A 10 -7.12 2.84 -8.62
CA LEU A 10 -7.05 3.94 -9.58
C LEU A 10 -8.40 4.62 -9.83
N GLN A 11 -9.53 4.00 -9.45
CA GLN A 11 -10.83 4.69 -9.41
C GLN A 11 -10.91 5.68 -8.23
N SER A 12 -10.02 5.58 -7.25
CA SER A 12 -9.96 6.52 -6.13
C SER A 12 -9.27 7.80 -6.55
N ASN A 13 -9.93 8.94 -6.34
CA ASN A 13 -9.40 10.27 -6.68
C ASN A 13 -8.13 10.67 -5.88
N LYS A 14 -7.76 9.88 -4.88
CA LYS A 14 -6.58 10.11 -4.01
C LYS A 14 -5.34 9.37 -4.48
N ILE A 15 -5.50 8.48 -5.46
CA ILE A 15 -4.45 7.58 -5.95
C ILE A 15 -4.18 7.92 -7.40
N THR A 16 -2.90 8.07 -7.73
CA THR A 16 -2.43 8.27 -9.10
C THR A 16 -1.67 7.03 -9.56
N ASP A 17 -1.72 6.74 -10.85
CA ASP A 17 -0.86 5.69 -11.41
C ASP A 17 0.61 6.13 -11.32
N SER A 18 1.51 5.16 -11.18
CA SER A 18 2.95 5.39 -11.15
C SER A 18 3.64 4.39 -12.05
N GLU A 19 4.66 4.83 -12.78
CA GLU A 19 5.48 3.94 -13.62
C GLU A 19 6.54 3.18 -12.79
N LYS A 20 6.89 3.72 -11.60
CA LYS A 20 7.87 3.11 -10.70
C LYS A 20 7.23 2.18 -9.65
N TRP A 21 5.99 2.47 -9.27
CA TRP A 21 5.27 1.74 -8.22
C TRP A 21 3.96 1.17 -8.76
N ASP A 22 3.22 0.42 -7.93
CA ASP A 22 1.90 -0.03 -8.36
C ASP A 22 0.93 1.16 -8.46
N ALA A 23 1.06 2.13 -7.55
CA ALA A 23 0.40 3.44 -7.59
C ALA A 23 1.12 4.46 -6.68
N GLU A 24 0.63 5.70 -6.62
CA GLU A 24 1.08 6.75 -5.71
C GLU A 24 -0.11 7.36 -4.95
N TYR A 25 0.08 7.61 -3.65
CA TYR A 25 -0.91 8.23 -2.77
C TYR A 25 -0.25 9.44 -2.12
N ASP A 26 -0.70 10.64 -2.47
CA ASP A 26 -0.18 11.91 -1.92
C ASP A 26 1.37 11.99 -1.98
N SER A 27 1.93 11.70 -3.16
CA SER A 27 3.38 11.63 -3.44
C SER A 27 4.16 10.54 -2.70
N LEU A 28 3.46 9.58 -2.06
CA LEU A 28 4.07 8.42 -1.44
C LEU A 28 3.84 7.15 -2.27
N PRO A 29 4.83 6.25 -2.34
CA PRO A 29 4.73 5.04 -3.13
C PRO A 29 3.68 4.10 -2.53
N VAL A 30 2.86 3.52 -3.40
CA VAL A 30 1.87 2.51 -3.07
C VAL A 30 2.23 1.20 -3.76
N VAL A 31 2.24 0.14 -2.97
CA VAL A 31 2.45 -1.23 -3.46
C VAL A 31 1.23 -2.08 -3.16
N ILE A 32 0.89 -2.99 -4.07
CA ILE A 32 -0.30 -3.82 -3.93
C ILE A 32 0.09 -5.15 -3.28
N ALA A 33 -0.60 -5.49 -2.21
CA ALA A 33 -0.51 -6.79 -1.55
C ALA A 33 -1.90 -7.41 -1.44
N GLU A 34 -2.23 -8.28 -2.39
CA GLU A 34 -3.50 -8.99 -2.39
C GLU A 34 -3.59 -10.05 -1.28
N SER A 35 -2.46 -10.55 -0.77
CA SER A 35 -2.40 -11.64 0.22
C SER A 35 -1.20 -11.53 1.15
N THR A 36 -1.16 -12.35 2.20
CA THR A 36 0.00 -12.43 3.11
C THR A 36 1.27 -12.93 2.42
N VAL A 37 1.13 -13.69 1.32
CA VAL A 37 2.27 -14.17 0.52
C VAL A 37 2.89 -13.03 -0.28
N THR A 38 2.05 -12.12 -0.81
CA THR A 38 2.51 -10.95 -1.57
C THR A 38 2.89 -9.77 -0.67
N LEU A 39 2.51 -9.80 0.61
CA LEU A 39 2.85 -8.79 1.61
C LEU A 39 4.37 -8.64 1.80
N ASP A 40 5.12 -9.74 1.86
CA ASP A 40 6.56 -9.70 2.11
C ASP A 40 7.33 -9.05 0.93
N GLY A 41 6.92 -9.38 -0.30
CA GLY A 41 7.42 -8.71 -1.50
C GLY A 41 7.03 -7.24 -1.59
N ALA A 42 5.80 -6.89 -1.19
CA ALA A 42 5.35 -5.51 -1.12
C ALA A 42 6.12 -4.69 -0.08
N LEU A 43 6.36 -5.25 1.12
CA LEU A 43 7.20 -4.63 2.14
C LEU A 43 8.63 -4.42 1.65
N SER A 44 9.20 -5.42 0.96
CA SER A 44 10.55 -5.31 0.40
C SER A 44 10.67 -4.16 -0.61
N LYS A 45 9.67 -3.99 -1.50
CA LYS A 45 9.62 -2.84 -2.43
C LYS A 45 9.53 -1.50 -1.71
N LEU A 46 8.77 -1.41 -0.60
CA LEU A 46 8.69 -0.18 0.20
C LEU A 46 9.98 0.10 0.97
N ASP A 47 10.67 -0.95 1.41
CA ASP A 47 11.96 -0.78 2.10
C ASP A 47 13.05 -0.22 1.17
N GLU A 48 12.99 -0.49 -0.15
CA GLU A 48 13.88 0.13 -1.14
C GLU A 48 13.80 1.67 -1.17
N VAL A 49 12.64 2.24 -0.82
CA VAL A 49 12.39 3.69 -0.73
C VAL A 49 12.49 4.23 0.70
N GLY A 50 13.10 3.47 1.62
CA GLY A 50 13.32 3.86 3.00
C GLY A 50 12.21 3.44 3.96
N GLY A 51 11.27 2.60 3.51
CA GLY A 51 10.16 2.07 4.29
C GLY A 51 8.99 3.04 4.44
N TYR A 52 8.95 4.11 3.62
CA TYR A 52 7.87 5.11 3.64
C TYR A 52 6.95 4.91 2.45
N GLY A 53 5.69 4.61 2.73
CA GLY A 53 4.66 4.45 1.70
C GLY A 53 3.45 3.68 2.21
N TYR A 54 2.60 3.26 1.29
CA TYR A 54 1.36 2.56 1.61
C TYR A 54 1.30 1.19 0.96
N ILE A 55 0.74 0.24 1.69
CA ILE A 55 0.38 -1.06 1.15
C ILE A 55 -1.11 -1.07 0.92
N ALA A 56 -1.52 -1.31 -0.31
CA ALA A 56 -2.91 -1.47 -0.67
C ALA A 56 -3.31 -2.94 -0.61
N THR A 57 -4.40 -3.23 0.09
CA THR A 57 -4.93 -4.59 0.20
C THR A 57 -6.45 -4.58 0.21
N TRP A 58 -7.04 -5.75 -0.04
CA TRP A 58 -8.48 -5.91 0.09
C TRP A 58 -8.88 -5.82 1.56
N ARG A 59 -9.96 -5.10 1.85
CA ARG A 59 -10.52 -5.00 3.21
C ARG A 59 -10.87 -6.36 3.82
N LYS A 60 -11.26 -7.34 3.00
CA LYS A 60 -11.49 -8.75 3.42
C LYS A 60 -10.21 -9.45 3.89
N ASN A 61 -9.06 -9.11 3.30
CA ASN A 61 -7.77 -9.72 3.61
C ASN A 61 -7.04 -8.99 4.73
N LEU A 62 -7.51 -7.81 5.14
CA LEU A 62 -7.02 -7.05 6.29
C LEU A 62 -6.84 -7.92 7.56
N PHE A 63 -7.76 -8.86 7.80
CA PHE A 63 -7.68 -9.77 8.94
C PHE A 63 -6.54 -10.77 8.84
N ALA A 64 -6.15 -11.17 7.63
CA ALA A 64 -4.99 -12.02 7.40
C ALA A 64 -3.68 -11.24 7.50
N PHE A 65 -3.72 -9.92 7.26
CA PHE A 65 -2.56 -9.06 7.39
C PHE A 65 -2.23 -8.82 8.86
N ASN A 66 -1.10 -9.36 9.30
CA ASN A 66 -0.61 -9.09 10.64
C ASN A 66 -0.05 -7.65 10.71
N THR A 67 -0.91 -6.70 11.09
CA THR A 67 -0.58 -5.27 11.20
C THR A 67 0.54 -4.95 12.21
N LYS A 68 0.95 -5.93 13.03
CA LYS A 68 2.13 -5.86 13.91
C LYS A 68 3.45 -6.00 13.14
N LEU A 69 3.45 -6.67 11.98
CA LEU A 69 4.62 -6.77 11.09
C LEU A 69 4.82 -5.49 10.28
N LEU A 70 3.75 -4.72 10.03
CA LEU A 70 3.87 -3.42 9.39
C LEU A 70 4.64 -2.46 10.28
N SER A 71 5.85 -2.12 9.85
CA SER A 71 6.69 -1.07 10.43
C SER A 71 5.90 0.21 10.67
N LYS A 72 6.27 1.01 11.68
CA LYS A 72 5.61 2.29 12.00
C LYS A 72 5.63 3.28 10.81
N ARG A 73 6.53 3.06 9.85
CA ARG A 73 6.75 3.88 8.66
C ARG A 73 5.82 3.52 7.49
N CYS A 74 5.27 2.31 7.48
CA CYS A 74 4.40 1.82 6.42
C CYS A 74 2.92 2.06 6.78
N GLY A 75 2.20 2.71 5.87
CA GLY A 75 0.76 2.87 5.92
C GLY A 75 0.05 1.71 5.24
N LEU A 76 -1.25 1.63 5.48
CA LEU A 76 -2.13 0.63 4.87
C LEU A 76 -3.36 1.35 4.32
N ILE A 77 -3.70 1.06 3.08
CA ILE A 77 -4.91 1.56 2.42
C ILE A 77 -5.78 0.40 1.92
N ASP A 78 -7.08 0.62 1.86
CA ASP A 78 -8.02 -0.32 1.25
C ASP A 78 -8.06 -0.17 -0.27
N GLU A 79 -8.77 -1.08 -0.94
CA GLU A 79 -9.00 -1.05 -2.39
C GLU A 79 -9.62 0.26 -2.90
N ASN A 80 -10.32 1.02 -2.05
CA ASN A 80 -10.94 2.30 -2.40
C ASN A 80 -10.02 3.50 -2.11
N GLY A 81 -8.79 3.27 -1.68
CA GLY A 81 -7.87 4.32 -1.24
C GLY A 81 -8.28 4.96 0.09
N ASN A 82 -9.07 4.28 0.91
CA ASN A 82 -9.29 4.71 2.29
C ASN A 82 -8.11 4.29 3.15
N LEU A 83 -7.64 5.25 3.93
CA LEU A 83 -6.50 5.08 4.79
C LEU A 83 -6.89 4.29 6.04
N LEU A 84 -6.45 3.03 6.11
CA LEU A 84 -6.69 2.12 7.23
C LEU A 84 -5.65 2.33 8.34
N LYS A 85 -4.39 2.57 7.94
CA LYS A 85 -3.28 2.90 8.83
C LYS A 85 -2.43 4.00 8.20
N ALA A 86 -2.19 5.08 8.94
CA ALA A 86 -1.32 6.15 8.47
C ALA A 86 0.15 5.70 8.48
N ALA A 87 0.85 5.95 7.38
CA ALA A 87 2.30 5.92 7.35
C ALA A 87 2.82 7.07 8.23
N ARG A 88 3.68 6.79 9.23
CA ARG A 88 4.43 7.88 9.89
C ARG A 88 5.63 8.23 9.04
N VAL A 89 5.43 9.17 8.13
CA VAL A 89 6.52 9.84 7.42
C VAL A 89 6.98 11.02 8.30
N PRO A 90 8.27 11.12 8.66
CA PRO A 90 8.78 12.31 9.35
C PRO A 90 8.61 13.51 8.42
N LYS A 91 7.83 14.51 8.84
CA LYS A 91 7.82 15.83 8.21
C LYS A 91 9.15 16.49 8.53
N ASN A 92 10.04 16.57 7.53
CA ASN A 92 11.24 17.37 7.59
C ASN A 92 10.96 18.75 7.01
#